data_AF-A0A8H3US94-F1
#
_entry.id   AF-A0A8H3US94-F1
#
_cell.length_a   1.000
_cell.length_b   1.000
_cell.length_c   1.000
_cell.angle_alpha   90.00
_cell.angle_beta   90.00
_cell.angle_gamma   90.00
#
_symmetry.space_group_name_H-M   'P 1'
#
loop_
_entity.id
_entity.type
_entity.pdbx_description
1 polymer ?
#
loop_
_entity_poly.entity_id
_entity_poly.type
_entity_poly.pdbx_seq_one_letter_code
_entity_poly.pdbx_strand_id
1 'polypeptide(L)'
;MFSAEYIVTRGYRYTLLADIAAAAKHQPTIHEYPHRKHPTSSTNSHRQNGQIKELVSAQPVEEGPQERPKTHRYPSLNGTDPKFRRNHRHALHGTMKALKEVKDGKRDAA
;
A
#
# COMPACT_ATOMS: atom_id res chain seq x y z
N MET A 1 64.51 -8.98 -7.75
CA MET A 1 63.72 -8.64 -6.55
C MET A 1 62.52 -7.83 -7.01
N PHE A 2 61.30 -8.38 -6.96
CA PHE A 2 60.09 -7.62 -7.34
C PHE A 2 59.72 -6.67 -6.20
N SER A 3 59.52 -5.38 -6.52
CA SER A 3 59.28 -4.33 -5.52
C SER A 3 58.02 -4.62 -4.68
N ALA A 4 58.05 -4.27 -3.39
CA ALA A 4 56.95 -4.52 -2.47
C ALA A 4 55.61 -3.91 -2.95
N GLU A 5 55.66 -2.78 -3.66
CA GLU A 5 54.48 -2.14 -4.26
C GLU A 5 53.83 -3.01 -5.35
N TYR A 6 54.61 -3.81 -6.09
CA TYR A 6 54.09 -4.69 -7.14
C TYR A 6 53.27 -5.84 -6.58
N ILE A 7 53.68 -6.40 -5.42
CA ILE A 7 52.97 -7.49 -4.75
C ILE A 7 51.67 -6.98 -4.14
N VAL A 8 51.71 -5.81 -3.48
CA VAL A 8 50.55 -5.20 -2.84
C VAL A 8 49.50 -4.78 -3.87
N THR A 9 49.92 -4.06 -4.92
CA THR A 9 48.98 -3.56 -5.95
C THR A 9 48.38 -4.69 -6.78
N ARG A 10 49.16 -5.74 -7.09
CA ARG A 10 48.61 -6.94 -7.74
C ARG A 10 47.71 -7.74 -6.82
N GLY A 11 48.08 -7.92 -5.54
CA GLY A 11 47.26 -8.60 -4.55
C GLY A 11 45.86 -8.00 -4.45
N TYR A 12 45.77 -6.67 -4.29
CA TYR A 12 44.49 -5.95 -4.26
C TYR A 12 43.72 -6.02 -5.59
N ARG A 13 44.40 -6.00 -6.74
CA ARG A 13 43.73 -6.14 -8.05
C ARG A 13 43.20 -7.55 -8.27
N TYR A 14 43.92 -8.58 -7.85
CA TYR A 14 43.47 -9.97 -7.98
C TYR A 14 42.31 -10.29 -7.04
N THR A 15 42.28 -9.75 -5.81
CA THR A 15 41.12 -9.91 -4.91
C THR A 15 39.90 -9.16 -5.43
N LEU A 16 40.04 -7.89 -5.83
CA LEU A 16 38.92 -7.10 -6.34
C LEU A 16 38.32 -7.69 -7.64
N LEU A 17 39.17 -8.19 -8.55
CA LEU A 17 38.72 -8.87 -9.76
C LEU A 17 38.02 -10.20 -9.45
N ALA A 18 38.49 -10.95 -8.44
CA ALA A 18 37.84 -12.18 -8.00
C ALA A 18 36.46 -11.91 -7.37
N ASP A 19 36.34 -10.82 -6.58
CA ASP A 19 35.08 -10.41 -5.95
C ASP A 19 34.04 -9.96 -6.98
N ILE A 20 34.45 -9.18 -7.99
CA ILE A 20 33.59 -8.77 -9.11
C ILE A 20 33.18 -9.99 -9.95
N ALA A 21 34.10 -10.92 -10.22
CA ALA A 21 33.79 -12.16 -10.93
C ALA A 21 32.90 -13.11 -10.11
N ALA A 22 32.98 -13.09 -8.78
CA ALA A 22 32.11 -13.86 -7.89
C ALA A 22 30.69 -13.27 -7.86
N ALA A 23 30.56 -11.93 -7.87
CA ALA A 23 29.27 -11.24 -7.99
C ALA A 23 28.59 -11.50 -9.35
N ALA A 24 29.34 -11.59 -10.44
CA ALA A 24 28.80 -11.90 -11.78
C ALA A 24 28.26 -13.34 -11.93
N LYS A 25 28.69 -14.27 -11.08
CA LYS A 25 28.18 -15.67 -11.07
C LYS A 25 26.85 -15.82 -10.31
N HIS A 26 26.48 -14.84 -9.50
CA HIS A 26 25.16 -14.77 -8.89
C HIS A 26 24.21 -14.11 -9.88
N GLN A 27 23.65 -14.90 -10.79
CA GLN A 27 22.43 -14.48 -11.49
C GLN A 27 21.39 -14.17 -10.42
N PRO A 28 20.77 -12.97 -10.38
CA PRO A 28 19.62 -12.77 -9.51
C PRO A 28 18.60 -13.81 -9.94
N THR A 29 18.34 -14.79 -9.09
CA THR A 29 17.19 -15.67 -9.28
C THR A 29 15.98 -14.75 -9.29
N ILE A 30 15.49 -14.47 -10.50
CA ILE A 30 14.16 -13.91 -10.67
C ILE A 30 13.23 -14.93 -10.02
N HIS A 31 12.79 -14.63 -8.80
CA HIS A 31 11.69 -15.37 -8.21
C HIS A 31 10.50 -15.02 -9.09
N GLU A 32 10.28 -15.82 -10.14
CA GLU A 32 9.09 -15.74 -10.96
C GLU A 32 7.92 -15.90 -10.01
N TYR A 33 7.26 -14.79 -9.69
CA TYR A 33 5.97 -14.87 -9.04
C TYR A 33 5.11 -15.70 -9.98
N PRO A 34 4.49 -16.80 -9.50
CA PRO A 34 3.65 -17.61 -10.35
C PRO A 34 2.67 -16.68 -11.04
N HIS A 35 2.71 -16.64 -12.37
CA HIS A 35 1.83 -15.82 -13.19
C HIS A 35 0.40 -16.20 -12.79
N ARG A 36 -0.20 -15.37 -11.95
CA ARG A 36 -1.53 -15.60 -11.42
C ARG A 36 -2.45 -15.51 -12.63
N LYS A 37 -2.94 -16.65 -13.13
CA LYS A 37 -3.88 -16.71 -14.23
C LYS A 37 -4.99 -15.70 -13.92
N HIS A 38 -5.06 -14.62 -14.70
CA HIS A 38 -6.19 -13.71 -14.61
C HIS A 38 -7.40 -14.54 -14.99
N PRO A 39 -8.43 -14.67 -14.12
CA PRO A 39 -9.66 -15.30 -14.55
C PRO A 39 -10.16 -14.50 -15.75
N THR A 40 -10.17 -15.12 -16.92
CA THR A 40 -10.94 -14.58 -18.03
C THR A 40 -12.36 -14.48 -17.50
N SER A 41 -12.94 -13.28 -17.57
CA SER A 41 -14.32 -13.07 -17.18
C SER A 41 -15.19 -13.90 -18.13
N SER A 42 -15.45 -15.17 -17.78
CA SER A 42 -16.59 -15.86 -18.34
C SER A 42 -17.78 -15.09 -17.81
N THR A 43 -18.45 -14.36 -18.70
CA THR A 43 -19.72 -13.72 -18.42
C THR A 43 -20.70 -14.83 -18.09
N ASN A 44 -20.77 -15.23 -16.82
CA ASN A 44 -21.92 -15.96 -16.32
C ASN A 44 -23.05 -14.93 -16.30
N SER A 45 -23.76 -14.81 -17.42
CA SER A 45 -25.07 -14.18 -17.44
C SER A 45 -25.90 -14.95 -16.42
N HIS A 46 -26.11 -14.36 -15.25
CA HIS A 46 -27.00 -14.91 -14.25
C HIS A 46 -28.41 -14.84 -14.84
N ARG A 47 -28.80 -15.88 -15.60
CA ARG A 47 -30.18 -16.09 -16.02
C ARG A 47 -30.95 -16.39 -14.75
N GLN A 48 -31.62 -15.38 -14.20
CA GLN A 48 -32.68 -15.61 -13.22
C GLN A 48 -33.87 -16.19 -13.97
N ASN A 49 -33.82 -17.49 -14.25
CA ASN A 49 -35.01 -18.22 -14.64
C ASN A 49 -35.84 -18.45 -13.38
N GLY A 50 -36.95 -17.72 -13.26
CA GLY A 50 -38.14 -18.24 -12.57
C GLY A 50 -38.40 -17.82 -11.13
N GLN A 51 -37.71 -16.82 -10.56
CA GLN A 51 -38.26 -16.13 -9.40
C GLN A 51 -38.78 -14.77 -9.84
N ILE A 52 -40.01 -14.76 -10.36
CA ILE A 52 -40.88 -13.61 -10.11
C ILE A 52 -41.03 -13.61 -8.59
N LYS A 53 -40.20 -12.82 -7.91
CA LYS A 53 -40.55 -12.37 -6.57
C LYS A 53 -41.86 -11.66 -6.83
N GLU A 54 -42.98 -12.22 -6.37
CA GLU A 54 -44.21 -11.44 -6.32
C GLU A 54 -43.79 -10.07 -5.82
N LEU A 55 -44.06 -9.04 -6.64
CA LEU A 55 -43.89 -7.69 -6.19
C LEU A 55 -44.96 -7.56 -5.11
N VAL A 56 -44.60 -7.95 -3.88
CA VAL A 56 -45.39 -7.71 -2.69
C VAL A 56 -45.60 -6.22 -2.78
N SER A 57 -46.83 -5.83 -3.14
CA SER A 57 -47.27 -4.43 -3.13
C SER A 57 -46.71 -3.88 -1.85
N ALA A 58 -45.75 -2.95 -1.96
CA ALA A 58 -45.03 -2.45 -0.80
C ALA A 58 -46.08 -2.20 0.26
N GLN A 59 -46.03 -2.95 1.36
CA GLN A 59 -46.97 -2.77 2.45
C GLN A 59 -46.91 -1.27 2.73
N PRO A 60 -48.04 -0.53 2.66
CA PRO A 60 -48.02 0.90 2.86
C PRO A 60 -47.27 1.12 4.17
N VAL A 61 -46.13 1.83 4.07
CA VAL A 61 -45.37 2.19 5.26
C VAL A 61 -46.37 2.93 6.12
N GLU A 62 -46.73 2.34 7.26
CA GLU A 62 -47.63 2.94 8.24
C GLU A 62 -47.34 4.42 8.31
N GLU A 63 -48.34 5.25 8.01
CA GLU A 63 -48.20 6.69 7.79
C GLU A 63 -47.91 7.43 9.10
N GLY A 64 -46.74 7.15 9.68
CA GLY A 64 -46.08 8.02 10.63
C GLY A 64 -45.31 9.10 9.87
N PRO A 65 -44.99 10.24 10.52
CA PRO A 65 -44.13 11.24 9.91
C PRO A 65 -42.83 10.60 9.46
N GLN A 66 -42.51 10.67 8.15
CA GLN A 66 -41.21 10.24 7.64
C GLN A 66 -40.14 11.14 8.24
N GLU A 67 -39.50 10.67 9.32
CA GLU A 67 -38.50 11.44 10.02
C GLU A 67 -37.28 11.64 9.12
N ARG A 68 -36.81 12.89 9.06
CA ARG A 68 -35.57 13.23 8.37
C ARG A 68 -34.41 12.45 9.00
N PRO A 69 -33.42 11.99 8.22
CA PRO A 69 -32.24 11.35 8.78
C PRO A 69 -31.57 12.31 9.77
N LYS A 70 -31.16 11.77 10.92
CA LYS A 70 -30.49 12.54 11.97
C LYS A 70 -29.21 13.16 11.39
N THR A 71 -29.13 14.48 11.39
CA THR A 71 -27.91 15.21 11.03
C THR A 71 -27.03 15.35 12.28
N HIS A 72 -25.78 14.93 12.18
CA HIS A 72 -24.78 15.10 13.25
C HIS A 72 -23.81 16.21 12.87
N ARG A 73 -23.31 16.96 13.87
CA ARG A 73 -22.37 18.07 13.65
C ARG A 73 -21.06 17.61 12.99
N TYR A 74 -20.66 16.37 13.25
CA TYR A 74 -19.45 15.76 12.70
C TYR A 74 -19.82 14.45 12.01
N PRO A 75 -20.01 14.43 10.69
CA PRO A 75 -20.24 13.20 9.93
C PRO A 75 -18.94 12.37 9.83
N SER A 76 -19.07 11.09 9.53
CA SER A 76 -17.90 10.22 9.33
C SER A 76 -17.11 10.61 8.08
N LEU A 77 -15.79 10.43 8.11
CA LEU A 77 -14.90 10.63 6.96
C LEU A 77 -14.86 9.42 6.00
N ASN A 78 -15.93 8.61 5.99
CA ASN A 78 -16.03 7.42 5.14
C ASN A 78 -16.39 7.83 3.70
N GLY A 79 -15.74 7.20 2.71
CA GLY A 79 -15.91 7.56 1.30
C GLY A 79 -15.10 8.77 0.82
N THR A 80 -14.42 9.49 1.72
CA THR A 80 -13.47 10.54 1.33
C THR A 80 -12.22 9.93 0.67
N ASP A 81 -11.63 10.68 -0.26
CA ASP A 81 -10.43 10.26 -1.01
C ASP A 81 -9.33 9.69 -0.09
N PRO A 82 -8.78 8.49 -0.41
CA PRO A 82 -7.74 7.88 0.38
C PRO A 82 -6.49 8.75 0.59
N LYS A 83 -6.11 9.63 -0.35
CA LYS A 83 -4.94 10.51 -0.17
C LYS A 83 -5.24 11.61 0.84
N PHE A 84 -6.42 12.22 0.77
CA PHE A 84 -6.88 13.18 1.77
C PHE A 84 -6.95 12.57 3.18
N ARG A 85 -7.56 11.37 3.31
CA ARG A 85 -7.65 10.65 4.59
C ARG A 85 -6.28 10.28 5.17
N ARG A 86 -5.29 9.96 4.33
CA ARG A 86 -3.91 9.70 4.77
C ARG A 86 -3.24 10.97 5.26
N ASN A 87 -3.31 12.05 4.48
CA ASN A 87 -2.70 13.33 4.85
C ASN A 87 -3.28 13.86 6.18
N HIS A 88 -4.59 13.81 6.35
CA HIS A 88 -5.24 14.24 7.59
C HIS A 88 -4.73 13.51 8.83
N ARG A 89 -4.51 12.19 8.74
CA ARG A 89 -3.91 11.42 9.84
C ARG A 89 -2.47 11.86 10.15
N HIS A 90 -1.66 12.08 9.11
CA HIS A 90 -0.28 12.51 9.29
C HIS A 90 -0.15 13.95 9.81
N ALA A 91 -1.09 14.82 9.46
CA ALA A 91 -1.12 16.19 9.98
C ALA A 91 -1.51 16.25 11.46
N LEU A 92 -2.52 15.46 11.87
CA LEU A 92 -2.95 15.42 13.27
C LEU A 92 -1.93 14.73 14.20
N HIS A 93 -1.32 13.65 13.74
CA HIS A 93 -0.38 12.88 14.57
C HIS A 93 1.08 13.28 14.36
N GLY A 94 1.40 14.01 13.31
CA GLY A 94 2.76 14.21 12.87
C GLY A 94 3.44 12.90 12.42
N THR A 95 4.67 13.02 11.95
CA THR A 95 5.55 11.86 11.79
C THR A 95 6.28 11.61 13.11
N MET A 96 6.64 10.36 13.42
CA MET A 96 7.44 10.04 14.61
C MET A 96 8.71 10.90 14.73
N LYS A 97 9.35 11.19 13.60
CA LYS A 97 10.53 12.07 13.54
C LYS A 97 10.20 13.48 14.00
N ALA A 98 9.10 14.06 13.53
CA ALA A 98 8.66 15.39 13.95
C ALA A 98 8.33 15.44 15.45
N LEU A 99 7.61 14.45 15.97
CA LEU A 99 7.31 14.35 17.40
C LEU A 99 8.59 14.24 18.26
N LYS A 100 9.57 13.47 17.79
CA LYS A 100 10.87 13.33 18.46
C LYS A 100 11.63 14.66 18.48
N GLU A 101 11.64 15.40 17.39
CA GLU A 101 12.33 16.70 17.32
C GLU A 101 11.67 17.78 18.16
N VAL A 102 10.32 17.79 18.26
CA VAL A 102 9.59 18.65 19.21
C VAL A 102 9.96 18.28 20.65
N LYS A 103 10.01 16.97 20.98
CA LYS A 103 10.42 16.51 22.31
C LYS A 103 11.87 16.84 22.64
N ASP A 104 12.77 16.74 21.67
CA ASP A 104 14.19 17.10 21.80
C ASP A 104 14.40 18.63 21.81
N GLY A 105 13.34 19.44 21.70
CA GLY A 105 13.42 20.91 21.64
C GLY A 105 14.08 21.46 20.36
N LYS A 106 14.25 20.63 19.34
CA LYS A 106 14.88 20.99 18.05
C LYS A 106 13.88 21.59 17.06
N ARG A 107 12.58 21.51 17.37
CA ARG A 107 11.50 22.16 16.63
C ARG A 107 10.49 22.75 17.62
N ASP A 108 10.02 23.93 17.29
CA ASP A 108 8.92 24.55 18.02
C ASP A 108 7.64 23.74 17.83
N ALA A 109 6.91 23.53 18.92
CA ALA A 109 5.54 23.04 18.84
C ALA A 109 4.68 24.15 18.22
N ALA A 110 3.99 23.83 17.13
CA ALA A 110 3.03 24.73 16.50
C ALA A 110 1.76 24.88 17.35
#